data_AF-A0A1X0P2P8-F1
#
_entry.id   AF-A0A1X0P2P8-F1
#
_cell.length_a   1.000
_cell.length_b   1.000
_cell.length_c   1.000
_cell.angle_alpha   90.00
_cell.angle_beta   90.00
_cell.angle_gamma   90.00
#
_symmetry.space_group_name_H-M   'P 1'
#
loop_
_entity.id
_entity.type
_entity.pdbx_description
1 polymer ?
#
loop_
_entity_poly.entity_id
_entity_poly.type
_entity_poly.pdbx_seq_one_letter_code
_entity_poly.pdbx_strand_id
1 'polypeptide(L)'
;MKGLPIREVSRLSEKLQSSGGGNTKVQHIIAEGIRSRVLDKKTLPLLLQRLALTGNWRLSMQVVQSDLLDKHHIRREENIWKILEHAAPCEESRQTVRQTLRQLYARTYGPKGR
;
A
#
# COMPACT_ATOMS: atom_id res chain seq x y z
N MET A 1 6.99 24.89 -3.35
CA MET A 1 6.43 23.52 -3.29
C MET A 1 6.67 22.95 -1.90
N LYS A 2 5.65 22.51 -1.16
CA LYS A 2 5.88 21.79 0.11
C LYS A 2 6.53 20.44 -0.22
N GLY A 3 7.71 20.18 0.33
CA GLY A 3 8.44 18.93 0.13
C GLY A 3 7.63 17.72 0.59
N LEU A 4 7.91 16.56 0.02
CA LEU A 4 7.30 15.30 0.45
C LEU A 4 7.72 14.99 1.90
N PRO A 5 6.81 14.50 2.76
CA PRO A 5 7.10 14.20 4.16
C PRO A 5 7.87 12.87 4.31
N ILE A 6 9.10 12.81 3.79
CA ILE A 6 9.89 11.58 3.67
C ILE A 6 10.19 10.98 5.06
N ARG A 7 10.46 11.81 6.07
CA ARG A 7 10.78 11.35 7.43
C ARG A 7 9.57 10.69 8.07
N GLU A 8 8.40 11.27 7.89
CA GLU A 8 7.14 10.77 8.42
C GLU A 8 6.73 9.47 7.71
N VAL A 9 6.92 9.39 6.39
CA VAL A 9 6.73 8.14 5.63
C VAL A 9 7.70 7.05 6.11
N SER A 10 8.94 7.42 6.45
CA SER A 10 9.92 6.48 7.00
C SER A 10 9.47 5.92 8.35
N ARG A 11 9.03 6.79 9.27
CA ARG A 11 8.47 6.39 10.57
C ARG A 11 7.22 5.53 10.42
N LEU A 12 6.36 5.84 9.47
CA LEU A 12 5.15 5.06 9.18
C LEU A 12 5.52 3.66 8.68
N SER A 13 6.51 3.56 7.80
CA SER A 13 7.07 2.29 7.32
C SER A 13 7.65 1.45 8.46
N GLU A 14 8.41 2.07 9.37
CA GLU A 14 8.96 1.39 10.56
C GLU A 14 7.85 0.87 11.47
N LYS A 15 6.85 1.70 11.80
CA LYS A 15 5.67 1.27 12.58
C LYS A 15 4.97 0.06 11.95
N LEU A 16 4.76 0.09 10.63
CA LEU A 16 4.14 -1.01 9.90
C LEU A 16 4.98 -2.29 9.99
N GLN A 17 6.30 -2.20 9.85
CA GLN A 17 7.20 -3.36 9.97
C GLN A 17 7.19 -3.92 11.40
N SER A 18 7.26 -3.07 12.42
CA SER A 18 7.18 -3.48 13.83
C SER A 18 5.84 -4.07 14.23
N SER A 19 4.78 -3.89 13.44
CA SER A 19 3.46 -4.47 13.72
C SER A 19 3.40 -5.99 13.53
N GLY A 20 4.41 -6.58 12.87
CA GLY A 20 4.47 -8.01 12.56
C GLY A 20 3.44 -8.48 11.52
N GLY A 21 2.81 -7.56 10.78
CA GLY A 21 1.81 -7.91 9.76
C GLY A 21 0.43 -8.31 10.30
N GLY A 22 0.17 -8.06 11.59
CA GLY A 22 -1.15 -8.28 12.19
C GLY A 22 -2.18 -7.32 11.59
N ASN A 23 -3.21 -7.87 10.91
CA ASN A 23 -4.16 -7.09 10.10
C ASN A 23 -4.76 -5.89 10.86
N THR A 24 -5.26 -6.08 12.09
CA THR A 24 -5.83 -5.00 12.91
C THR A 24 -4.82 -3.88 13.20
N LYS A 25 -3.56 -4.22 13.49
CA LYS A 25 -2.50 -3.23 13.75
C LYS A 25 -2.14 -2.47 12.47
N VAL A 26 -2.03 -3.18 11.35
CA VAL A 26 -1.78 -2.58 10.04
C VAL A 26 -2.89 -1.58 9.68
N GLN A 27 -4.17 -1.96 9.83
CA GLN A 27 -5.30 -1.06 9.58
C GLN A 27 -5.26 0.17 10.52
N HIS A 28 -4.94 -0.02 11.80
CA HIS A 28 -4.81 1.09 12.75
C HIS A 28 -3.71 2.08 12.34
N ILE A 29 -2.53 1.58 11.96
CA ILE A 29 -1.40 2.41 11.53
C ILE A 29 -1.72 3.14 10.22
N ILE A 30 -2.40 2.49 9.27
CA ILE A 30 -2.89 3.13 8.04
C ILE A 30 -3.86 4.26 8.38
N ALA A 31 -4.85 4.02 9.26
CA ALA A 31 -5.79 5.05 9.67
C ALA A 31 -5.09 6.25 10.34
N GLU A 32 -4.10 6.00 11.19
CA GLU A 32 -3.27 7.06 11.80
C GLU A 32 -2.48 7.85 10.75
N GLY A 33 -1.86 7.16 9.79
CA GLY A 33 -1.11 7.76 8.69
C GLY A 33 -1.99 8.65 7.80
N ILE A 34 -3.22 8.23 7.50
CA ILE A 34 -4.18 9.01 6.73
C ILE A 34 -4.63 10.24 7.53
N ARG A 35 -5.03 10.05 8.80
CA ARG A 35 -5.50 11.15 9.66
C ARG A 35 -4.44 12.24 9.86
N SER A 36 -3.18 11.84 9.99
CA SER A 36 -2.03 12.74 10.11
C SER A 36 -1.56 13.34 8.78
N ARG A 37 -2.22 13.03 7.65
CA ARG A 37 -1.86 13.45 6.29
C ARG A 37 -0.45 13.01 5.86
N VAL A 38 0.08 11.98 6.50
CA VAL A 38 1.35 11.35 6.11
C VAL A 38 1.12 10.37 4.96
N LEU A 39 -0.02 9.68 4.96
CA LEU A 39 -0.43 8.74 3.91
C LEU A 39 -1.52 9.37 3.04
N ASP A 40 -1.16 9.70 1.81
CA ASP A 40 -2.07 10.20 0.78
C ASP A 40 -1.70 9.60 -0.60
N LYS A 41 -2.35 10.08 -1.66
CA LYS A 41 -2.10 9.60 -3.02
C LYS A 41 -0.64 9.77 -3.48
N LYS A 42 0.07 10.80 -3.01
CA LYS A 42 1.46 11.11 -3.39
C LYS A 42 2.46 10.32 -2.57
N THR A 43 2.15 10.03 -1.31
CA THR A 43 3.07 9.35 -0.39
C THR A 43 2.84 7.84 -0.32
N LEU A 44 1.68 7.33 -0.77
CA LEU A 44 1.41 5.91 -0.86
C LEU A 44 2.46 5.16 -1.71
N PRO A 45 2.81 5.57 -2.94
CA PRO A 45 3.86 4.91 -3.70
C PRO A 45 5.22 4.87 -2.97
N LEU A 46 5.56 5.96 -2.26
CA LEU A 46 6.81 6.05 -1.49
C LEU A 46 6.82 5.08 -0.31
N LEU A 47 5.70 4.97 0.41
CA LEU A 47 5.55 4.02 1.51
C LEU A 47 5.73 2.59 1.01
N LEU A 48 5.07 2.23 -0.10
CA LEU A 48 5.14 0.90 -0.67
C LEU A 48 6.52 0.57 -1.21
N GLN A 49 7.21 1.55 -1.82
CA GLN A 49 8.60 1.38 -2.27
C GLN A 49 9.52 1.10 -1.07
N ARG A 50 9.35 1.80 0.06
CA ARG A 50 10.16 1.54 1.26
C ARG A 50 9.91 0.15 1.83
N LEU A 51 8.65 -0.26 1.95
CA LEU A 51 8.29 -1.60 2.43
C LEU A 51 8.79 -2.69 1.49
N ALA A 52 8.74 -2.45 0.18
CA ALA A 52 9.31 -3.33 -0.84
C ALA A 52 10.84 -3.47 -0.69
N LEU A 53 11.55 -2.36 -0.51
CA LEU A 53 13.01 -2.35 -0.34
C LEU A 53 13.48 -3.11 0.92
N THR A 54 12.65 -3.19 1.96
CA THR A 54 12.95 -4.00 3.16
C THR A 54 12.53 -5.46 3.02
N GLY A 55 12.11 -5.91 1.83
CA GLY A 55 11.68 -7.28 1.56
C GLY A 55 10.27 -7.61 2.05
N ASN A 56 9.55 -6.63 2.60
CA ASN A 56 8.22 -6.79 3.21
C ASN A 56 7.10 -6.65 2.18
N TRP A 57 7.21 -7.33 1.04
CA TRP A 57 6.22 -7.25 -0.05
C TRP A 57 4.80 -7.65 0.40
N ARG A 58 4.66 -8.61 1.33
CA ARG A 58 3.36 -9.02 1.90
C ARG A 58 2.70 -7.88 2.68
N LEU A 59 3.48 -7.10 3.43
CA LEU A 59 3.00 -5.93 4.16
C LEU A 59 2.60 -4.82 3.19
N SER A 60 3.36 -4.61 2.12
CA SER A 60 2.97 -3.71 1.03
C SER A 60 1.63 -4.11 0.41
N MET A 61 1.40 -5.42 0.21
CA MET A 61 0.11 -5.94 -0.28
C MET A 61 -1.03 -5.66 0.71
N GLN A 62 -0.83 -5.89 2.01
CA GLN A 62 -1.83 -5.58 3.04
C GLN A 62 -2.19 -4.09 3.07
N VAL A 63 -1.21 -3.20 2.91
CA VAL A 63 -1.46 -1.75 2.82
C VAL A 63 -2.31 -1.43 1.59
N VAL A 64 -1.97 -1.97 0.42
CA VAL A 64 -2.73 -1.73 -0.82
C VAL A 64 -4.13 -2.31 -0.76
N GLN A 65 -4.33 -3.45 -0.12
CA GLN A 65 -5.65 -4.07 0.06
C GLN A 65 -6.52 -3.38 1.11
N SER A 66 -6.00 -2.43 1.89
CA SER A 66 -6.79 -1.75 2.92
C SER A 66 -7.96 -0.98 2.31
N ASP A 67 -9.18 -1.29 2.77
CA ASP A 67 -10.40 -0.55 2.42
C ASP A 67 -10.35 0.91 2.91
N LEU A 68 -9.46 1.25 3.85
CA LEU A 68 -9.28 2.63 4.31
C LEU A 68 -8.80 3.54 3.19
N LEU A 69 -8.01 3.03 2.25
CA LEU A 69 -7.58 3.80 1.08
C LEU A 69 -8.80 4.21 0.24
N ASP A 70 -9.76 3.32 0.04
CA ASP A 70 -11.00 3.62 -0.70
C ASP A 70 -11.89 4.60 0.07
N LYS A 71 -12.09 4.37 1.38
CA LYS A 71 -12.88 5.25 2.25
C LYS A 71 -12.36 6.69 2.28
N HIS A 72 -11.05 6.87 2.13
CA HIS A 72 -10.39 8.18 2.12
C HIS A 72 -10.04 8.68 0.70
N HIS A 73 -10.57 8.05 -0.35
CA HIS A 73 -10.34 8.41 -1.75
C HIS A 73 -8.86 8.47 -2.17
N ILE A 74 -8.02 7.64 -1.54
CA ILE A 74 -6.60 7.50 -1.88
C ILE A 74 -6.50 6.50 -3.04
N ARG A 75 -6.28 7.04 -4.25
CA ARG A 75 -6.16 6.22 -5.46
C ARG A 75 -4.87 5.41 -5.46
N ARG A 76 -4.98 4.17 -5.91
CA ARG A 76 -3.86 3.28 -6.20
C ARG A 76 -3.40 3.53 -7.63
N GLU A 77 -2.33 4.27 -7.78
CA GLU A 77 -1.75 4.57 -9.09
C GLU A 77 -1.13 3.32 -9.74
N GLU A 78 -1.04 3.30 -11.07
CA GLU A 78 -0.51 2.16 -11.83
C GLU A 78 0.97 1.86 -11.50
N ASN A 79 1.75 2.88 -11.13
CA ASN A 79 3.14 2.72 -10.70
C ASN A 79 3.29 1.78 -9.48
N ILE A 80 2.27 1.68 -8.62
CA ILE A 80 2.25 0.78 -7.47
C ILE A 80 2.37 -0.68 -7.91
N TRP A 81 1.82 -1.04 -9.06
CA TRP A 81 1.90 -2.40 -9.58
C TRP A 81 3.34 -2.80 -9.86
N LYS A 82 4.08 -1.93 -10.55
CA LYS A 82 5.48 -2.18 -10.87
C LYS A 82 6.32 -2.32 -9.61
N ILE A 83 6.05 -1.51 -8.58
CA ILE A 83 6.73 -1.59 -7.28
C ILE A 83 6.48 -2.96 -6.63
N LEU A 84 5.23 -3.40 -6.55
CA LEU A 84 4.87 -4.66 -5.89
C LEU A 84 5.34 -5.90 -6.64
N GLU A 85 5.25 -5.89 -7.98
CA GLU A 85 5.75 -6.99 -8.81
C GLU A 85 7.28 -7.14 -8.69
N HIS A 86 8.03 -6.03 -8.68
CA HIS A 86 9.48 -6.08 -8.49
C HIS A 86 9.87 -6.51 -7.07
N ALA A 87 9.06 -6.20 -6.06
CA ALA A 87 9.31 -6.56 -4.67
C ALA A 87 9.12 -8.06 -4.39
N ALA A 88 8.35 -8.76 -5.22
CA ALA A 88 8.02 -10.15 -5.02
C ALA A 88 9.24 -11.06 -5.32
N PRO A 89 9.63 -11.96 -4.40
CA PRO A 89 10.91 -12.67 -4.46
C PRO A 89 10.98 -13.77 -5.52
N CYS A 90 9.83 -14.31 -5.96
CA CYS A 90 9.74 -15.39 -6.94
C CYS A 90 8.51 -15.22 -7.84
N GLU A 91 8.45 -15.98 -8.94
CA GLU A 91 7.37 -15.87 -9.93
C GLU A 91 5.99 -16.21 -9.34
N GLU A 92 5.90 -17.18 -8.43
CA GLU A 92 4.66 -17.51 -7.71
C GLU A 92 4.14 -16.33 -6.88
N SER A 93 5.06 -15.62 -6.20
CA SER A 93 4.72 -14.41 -5.44
C SER A 93 4.27 -13.29 -6.39
N ARG A 94 4.93 -13.13 -7.54
CA ARG A 94 4.53 -12.14 -8.57
C ARG A 94 3.15 -12.45 -9.13
N GLN A 95 2.84 -13.72 -9.40
CA GLN A 95 1.50 -14.13 -9.84
C GLN A 95 0.44 -13.81 -8.78
N THR A 96 0.74 -14.08 -7.50
CA THR A 96 -0.16 -13.73 -6.39
C THR A 96 -0.41 -12.21 -6.32
N VAL A 97 0.64 -11.41 -6.47
CA VAL A 97 0.54 -9.94 -6.55
C VAL A 97 -0.34 -9.52 -7.73
N ARG A 98 -0.08 -10.05 -8.93
CA ARG A 98 -0.86 -9.77 -10.15
C ARG A 98 -2.33 -10.09 -9.99
N GLN A 99 -2.66 -11.28 -9.50
CA GLN A 99 -4.05 -11.70 -9.29
C GLN A 99 -4.77 -10.77 -8.31
N THR A 100 -4.11 -10.44 -7.20
CA THR A 100 -4.67 -9.52 -6.21
C THR A 100 -4.90 -8.12 -6.79
N LEU A 101 -3.94 -7.58 -7.54
CA LEU A 101 -4.06 -6.26 -8.15
C LEU A 101 -5.18 -6.22 -9.19
N ARG A 102 -5.32 -7.29 -9.99
CA ARG A 102 -6.46 -7.46 -10.92
C ARG A 102 -7.80 -7.44 -10.18
N GLN A 103 -7.93 -8.16 -9.06
CA GLN A 103 -9.16 -8.17 -8.25
C GLN A 103 -9.48 -6.79 -7.68
N LEU A 104 -8.48 -6.08 -7.14
CA LEU A 104 -8.66 -4.72 -6.62
C LEU A 104 -9.08 -3.74 -7.72
N TYR A 105 -8.50 -3.86 -8.92
CA TYR A 105 -8.88 -3.02 -10.05
C TYR A 105 -10.30 -3.32 -10.53
N ALA A 106 -10.67 -4.60 -10.64
CA ALA A 106 -12.03 -5.00 -10.99
C ALA A 106 -13.06 -4.47 -9.97
N ARG A 107 -12.71 -4.42 -8.67
CA ARG A 107 -13.56 -3.83 -7.63
C ARG A 107 -13.66 -2.30 -7.73
N THR A 108 -12.61 -1.65 -8.20
CA THR A 108 -12.51 -0.17 -8.25
C THR A 108 -13.05 0.42 -9.55
N TYR A 109 -12.85 -0.27 -10.67
CA TYR A 109 -13.12 0.18 -12.05
C TYR A 109 -13.97 -0.78 -12.88
N GLY A 110 -14.32 -1.96 -12.34
CA GLY A 110 -15.25 -2.86 -13.01
C GLY A 110 -16.62 -2.19 -13.20
N PRO A 111 -17.44 -2.67 -14.15
CA PRO A 111 -18.77 -2.15 -14.35
C PRO A 111 -19.50 -2.22 -13.00
N LYS A 112 -19.94 -1.06 -12.50
CA LYS A 112 -20.87 -1.00 -11.38
C LYS A 112 -22.18 -1.59 -11.88
N GLY A 113 -22.30 -2.91 -11.78
CA GLY A 113 -23.56 -3.60 -12.00
C GLY A 113 -24.50 -3.26 -10.86
N ARG A 114 -25.24 -2.16 -11.00
CA ARG A 114 -26.65 -1.94 -10.65
C ARG A 114 -26.98 -0.46 -10.74
#